data_AF-A0A5J4ZT02-F1
#
_entry.id   AF-A0A5J4ZT02-F1
#
_cell.length_a   1.000
_cell.length_b   1.000
_cell.length_c   1.000
_cell.angle_alpha   90.00
_cell.angle_beta   90.00
_cell.angle_gamma   90.00
#
_symmetry.space_group_name_H-M   'P 1'
#
loop_
_entity.id
_entity.type
_entity.pdbx_description
1 polymer ?
#
loop_
_entity_poly.entity_id
_entity_poly.type
_entity_poly.pdbx_seq_one_letter_code
_entity_poly.pdbx_strand_id
1 'polypeptide(L)'
;MKSKDGSSSGSSYVQPIILKLLVTWLSDCPRAVHCFLDSRPHLTYLLELVSNPSATICIRGLAAVLLGECILYNTSGDSGKDASTIVDAITQKLGLTSYFLKFDEMQKSSLFSSAKPFQRRKPLTRSTAASMAEIEDVDKNESTDQKNEDHPILGSMFDAQFVNFVKSLEADIRESIVEIYSHPKSKVAVVPAELEQKGGESDGDYIKRLKSFVEKQCSEIQDLLSRNATLAEDLAKEGGGGSSQSEHRASGGSERVQVETLRRDLQEASQRLEMLKMEKTKIESEASMYQNLAGKIESDLKSLSDAYNSLEQANFHLEKEVQALKNGGAMPYPDLEAVKAEAREEAQKESEVELNDLLVCLGQEQSKVEKLSARLLELGEDVEQLLDGIGDDTGLPEDEEEED
;
A
#
# COMPACT_ATOMS: atom_id res chain seq x y z
N MET A 1 -14.38 0.86 68.98
CA MET A 1 -13.93 -0.56 68.89
C MET A 1 -13.75 -0.86 67.42
N LYS A 2 -12.51 -1.10 67.00
CA LYS A 2 -12.10 -1.28 65.61
C LYS A 2 -12.26 -2.77 65.29
N SER A 3 -13.34 -3.13 64.62
CA SER A 3 -13.57 -4.50 64.17
C SER A 3 -12.51 -4.85 63.14
N LYS A 4 -11.74 -5.87 63.48
CA LYS A 4 -10.59 -6.39 62.76
C LYS A 4 -11.12 -7.34 61.68
N ASP A 5 -11.28 -6.85 60.46
CA ASP A 5 -11.52 -7.70 59.30
C ASP A 5 -10.23 -8.49 59.00
N GLY A 6 -10.15 -9.69 59.58
CA GLY A 6 -9.20 -10.72 59.17
C GLY A 6 -9.88 -11.64 58.16
N SER A 7 -9.72 -11.38 56.86
CA SER A 7 -9.91 -12.39 55.80
C SER A 7 -9.46 -11.83 54.45
N SER A 8 -8.38 -12.39 53.87
CA SER A 8 -8.18 -12.55 52.40
C SER A 8 -6.75 -12.96 51.99
N SER A 9 -5.74 -12.91 52.87
CA SER A 9 -4.35 -13.25 52.48
C SER A 9 -4.07 -14.75 52.28
N GLY A 10 -5.05 -15.63 52.49
CA GLY A 10 -4.83 -17.08 52.60
C GLY A 10 -4.68 -17.87 51.30
N SER A 11 -4.93 -17.28 50.12
CA SER A 11 -5.00 -18.04 48.85
C SER A 11 -4.28 -17.39 47.65
N SER A 12 -3.38 -16.43 47.89
CA SER A 12 -2.70 -15.69 46.80
C SER A 12 -1.86 -16.59 45.87
N TYR A 13 -1.41 -17.75 46.35
CA TYR A 13 -0.58 -18.69 45.60
C TYR A 13 -1.37 -19.79 44.87
N VAL A 14 -2.67 -19.97 45.16
CA VAL A 14 -3.48 -21.05 44.57
C VAL A 14 -3.72 -20.81 43.08
N GLN A 15 -4.06 -19.57 42.72
CA GLN A 15 -4.35 -19.20 41.33
C GLN A 15 -3.12 -19.39 40.41
N PRO A 16 -1.89 -18.92 40.75
CA PRO A 16 -0.69 -19.22 39.98
C PRO A 16 -0.41 -20.73 39.82
N ILE A 17 -0.69 -21.55 40.83
CA ILE A 17 -0.51 -23.01 40.75
C ILE A 17 -1.50 -23.64 39.77
N ILE A 18 -2.76 -23.21 39.80
CA ILE A 18 -3.77 -23.66 38.83
C ILE A 18 -3.38 -23.21 37.42
N LEU A 19 -2.95 -21.96 37.25
CA LEU A 19 -2.49 -21.46 35.95
C LEU A 19 -1.28 -22.24 35.43
N LYS A 20 -0.30 -22.57 36.29
CA LYS A 20 0.83 -23.45 35.94
C LYS A 20 0.34 -24.79 35.38
N LEU A 21 -0.59 -25.41 36.10
CA LEU A 21 -1.17 -26.70 35.71
C LEU A 21 -1.88 -26.61 34.36
N LEU A 22 -2.69 -25.55 34.16
CA LEU A 22 -3.41 -25.33 32.91
C LEU A 22 -2.44 -25.10 31.75
N VAL A 23 -1.39 -24.30 31.93
CA VAL A 23 -0.35 -24.08 30.91
C VAL A 23 0.34 -25.40 30.54
N THR A 24 0.67 -26.23 31.54
CA THR A 24 1.25 -27.56 31.26
C THR A 24 0.25 -28.51 30.60
N TRP A 25 -1.06 -28.35 30.83
CA TRP A 25 -2.08 -29.25 30.30
C TRP A 25 -2.48 -28.92 28.86
N LEU A 26 -2.52 -27.64 28.49
CA LEU A 26 -2.94 -27.20 27.16
C LEU A 26 -1.83 -27.37 26.11
N SER A 27 -0.56 -27.33 26.54
CA SER A 27 0.60 -27.54 25.68
C SER A 27 0.53 -28.84 24.88
N ASP A 28 0.81 -28.73 23.58
CA ASP A 28 0.80 -29.83 22.60
C ASP A 28 -0.47 -30.70 22.62
N CYS A 29 -1.59 -30.16 23.13
CA CYS A 29 -2.83 -30.90 23.32
C CYS A 29 -4.04 -30.13 22.77
N PRO A 30 -4.29 -30.19 21.44
CA PRO A 30 -5.43 -29.51 20.82
C PRO A 30 -6.80 -29.90 21.41
N ARG A 31 -6.93 -31.12 21.92
CA ARG A 31 -8.16 -31.59 22.59
C ARG A 31 -8.39 -30.86 23.92
N ALA A 32 -7.33 -30.64 24.70
CA ALA A 32 -7.43 -29.89 25.95
C ALA A 32 -7.79 -28.43 25.67
N VAL A 33 -7.18 -27.82 24.63
CA VAL A 33 -7.55 -26.48 24.16
C VAL A 33 -9.01 -26.41 23.72
N HIS A 34 -9.49 -27.38 22.93
CA HIS A 34 -10.90 -27.43 22.52
C HIS A 34 -11.85 -27.54 23.73
N CYS A 35 -11.56 -28.44 24.68
CA CYS A 35 -12.35 -28.57 25.91
C CYS A 35 -12.32 -27.29 26.76
N PHE A 36 -11.17 -26.61 26.83
CA PHE A 36 -11.03 -25.35 27.55
C PHE A 36 -11.84 -24.24 26.87
N LEU A 37 -11.79 -24.15 25.54
CA LEU A 37 -12.48 -23.12 24.77
C LEU A 37 -13.99 -23.38 24.62
N ASP A 38 -14.49 -24.58 24.89
CA ASP A 38 -15.91 -24.93 24.78
C ASP A 38 -16.81 -23.95 25.56
N SER A 39 -16.35 -23.55 26.75
CA SER A 39 -17.01 -22.55 27.61
C SER A 39 -16.54 -21.12 27.28
N ARG A 40 -17.44 -20.30 26.70
CA ARG A 40 -17.18 -18.88 26.35
C ARG A 40 -16.69 -18.00 27.53
N PRO A 41 -17.18 -18.17 28.77
CA PRO A 41 -16.66 -17.43 29.92
C PRO A 41 -15.15 -17.57 30.15
N HIS A 42 -14.52 -18.69 29.79
CA HIS A 42 -13.09 -18.90 30.01
C HIS A 42 -12.23 -17.90 29.24
N LEU A 43 -12.53 -17.67 27.96
CA LEU A 43 -11.81 -16.70 27.14
C LEU A 43 -12.00 -15.27 27.64
N THR A 44 -13.23 -14.93 28.05
CA THR A 44 -13.54 -13.60 28.59
C THR A 44 -12.77 -13.36 29.90
N TYR A 45 -12.78 -14.34 30.79
CA TYR A 45 -12.04 -14.29 32.04
C TYR A 45 -10.53 -14.15 31.83
N LEU A 46 -9.93 -14.89 30.88
CA LEU A 46 -8.50 -14.75 30.57
C LEU A 46 -8.14 -13.35 30.08
N LEU A 47 -8.94 -12.78 29.16
CA LEU A 47 -8.73 -11.42 28.66
C LEU A 47 -8.81 -10.39 29.79
N GLU A 48 -9.80 -10.51 30.67
CA GLU A 48 -9.92 -9.65 31.85
C GLU A 48 -8.76 -9.83 32.82
N LEU A 49 -8.33 -11.07 33.05
CA LEU A 49 -7.24 -11.40 33.96
C LEU A 49 -5.89 -10.85 33.48
N VAL A 50 -5.63 -10.89 32.17
CA VAL A 50 -4.42 -10.30 31.56
C VAL A 50 -4.42 -8.79 31.70
N SER A 51 -5.58 -8.14 31.56
CA SER A 51 -5.75 -6.69 31.74
C SER A 51 -5.78 -6.22 33.19
N ASN A 52 -5.98 -7.12 34.16
CA ASN A 52 -6.26 -6.72 35.53
C ASN A 52 -5.02 -6.11 36.22
N PRO A 53 -5.02 -4.80 36.55
CA PRO A 53 -3.87 -4.15 37.17
C PRO A 53 -3.62 -4.63 38.60
N SER A 54 -4.66 -5.14 39.28
CA SER A 54 -4.59 -5.64 40.66
C SER A 54 -4.10 -7.09 40.76
N ALA A 55 -4.02 -7.83 39.65
CA ALA A 55 -3.42 -9.17 39.64
C ALA A 55 -1.89 -9.10 39.80
N THR A 56 -1.25 -10.17 40.27
CA THR A 56 0.21 -10.21 40.31
C THR A 56 0.78 -10.34 38.89
N ILE A 57 2.04 -9.93 38.70
CA ILE A 57 2.74 -10.04 37.42
C ILE A 57 2.75 -11.49 36.93
N CYS A 58 2.97 -12.45 37.84
CA CYS A 58 2.95 -13.88 37.54
C CYS A 58 1.58 -14.35 37.03
N ILE A 59 0.49 -13.92 37.67
CA ILE A 59 -0.88 -14.29 37.25
C ILE A 59 -1.17 -13.75 35.85
N ARG A 60 -0.88 -12.47 35.59
CA ARG A 60 -1.09 -11.87 34.26
C ARG A 60 -0.26 -12.55 33.18
N GLY A 61 1.02 -12.81 33.46
CA GLY A 61 1.93 -13.46 32.52
C GLY A 61 1.50 -14.90 32.20
N LEU A 62 1.18 -15.71 33.20
CA LEU A 62 0.69 -17.08 32.98
C LEU A 62 -0.66 -17.12 32.28
N ALA A 63 -1.57 -16.18 32.58
CA ALA A 63 -2.82 -16.04 31.84
C ALA A 63 -2.59 -15.64 30.38
N ALA A 64 -1.59 -14.79 30.11
CA ALA A 64 -1.20 -14.43 28.75
C ALA A 64 -0.62 -15.62 27.98
N VAL A 65 0.23 -16.43 28.62
CA VAL A 65 0.74 -17.70 28.04
C VAL A 65 -0.41 -18.64 27.71
N LEU A 66 -1.32 -18.87 28.66
CA LEU A 66 -2.47 -19.78 28.46
C LEU A 66 -3.39 -19.31 27.32
N LEU A 67 -3.58 -18.00 27.19
CA LEU A 67 -4.31 -17.39 26.09
C LEU A 67 -3.59 -17.59 24.74
N GLY A 68 -2.26 -17.52 24.73
CA GLY A 68 -1.44 -17.79 23.55
C GLY A 68 -1.44 -19.27 23.14
N GLU A 69 -1.47 -20.20 24.09
CA GLU A 69 -1.64 -21.63 23.79
C GLU A 69 -3.00 -21.94 23.14
N CYS A 70 -4.04 -21.17 23.50
CA CYS A 70 -5.34 -21.22 22.83
C CYS A 70 -5.30 -20.71 21.38
N ILE A 71 -4.22 -20.07 20.95
CA ILE A 71 -3.96 -19.69 19.56
C ILE A 71 -3.10 -20.78 18.91
N LEU A 72 -1.96 -21.11 19.54
CA LEU A 72 -0.95 -22.02 19.01
C LEU A 72 -1.47 -23.43 18.73
N TYR A 73 -2.25 -24.01 19.65
CA TYR A 73 -2.71 -25.40 19.56
C TYR A 73 -4.18 -25.52 19.15
N ASN A 74 -4.79 -24.43 18.68
CA ASN A 74 -6.17 -24.44 18.23
C ASN A 74 -6.28 -24.83 16.76
N THR A 75 -6.42 -26.14 16.54
CA THR A 75 -6.49 -26.76 15.22
C THR A 75 -7.91 -26.77 14.61
N SER A 76 -8.94 -26.30 15.35
CA SER A 76 -10.33 -26.34 14.90
C SER A 76 -10.75 -25.05 14.18
N GLY A 77 -10.89 -25.12 12.85
CA GLY A 77 -11.36 -23.99 12.01
C GLY A 77 -12.88 -23.74 12.01
N ASP A 78 -13.68 -24.66 12.57
CA ASP A 78 -15.15 -24.69 12.40
C ASP A 78 -15.96 -24.13 13.58
N SER A 79 -15.34 -23.79 14.72
CA SER A 79 -16.08 -23.51 15.97
C SER A 79 -16.41 -22.03 16.24
N GLY A 80 -16.13 -21.11 15.30
CA GLY A 80 -16.28 -19.66 15.51
C GLY A 80 -15.35 -19.07 16.60
N LYS A 81 -14.49 -19.90 17.19
CA LYS A 81 -13.42 -19.59 18.15
C LYS A 81 -12.09 -20.00 17.54
N ASP A 82 -11.91 -19.69 16.28
CA ASP A 82 -10.68 -19.96 15.54
C ASP A 82 -9.51 -19.13 16.10
N ALA A 83 -8.27 -19.56 15.88
CA ALA A 83 -7.09 -18.86 16.39
C ALA A 83 -7.08 -17.35 16.02
N SER A 84 -7.58 -17.00 14.84
CA SER A 84 -7.75 -15.62 14.38
C SER A 84 -8.73 -14.79 15.23
N THR A 85 -9.90 -15.32 15.59
CA THR A 85 -10.87 -14.56 16.41
C THR A 85 -10.32 -14.30 17.81
N ILE A 86 -9.46 -15.17 18.32
CA ILE A 86 -8.74 -14.95 19.58
C ILE A 86 -7.69 -13.86 19.41
N VAL A 87 -6.91 -13.87 18.32
CA VAL A 87 -5.96 -12.80 17.97
C VAL A 87 -6.67 -11.45 17.81
N ASP A 88 -7.82 -11.42 17.13
CA ASP A 88 -8.65 -10.23 16.98
C ASP A 88 -9.14 -9.71 18.33
N ALA A 89 -9.60 -10.61 19.21
CA ALA A 89 -10.03 -10.25 20.56
C ALA A 89 -8.89 -9.68 21.42
N ILE A 90 -7.68 -10.23 21.31
CA ILE A 90 -6.47 -9.67 21.95
C ILE A 90 -6.18 -8.28 21.40
N THR A 91 -6.20 -8.13 20.07
CA THR A 91 -5.91 -6.86 19.40
C THR A 91 -6.89 -5.77 19.82
N GLN A 92 -8.18 -6.08 19.87
CA GLN A 92 -9.24 -5.14 20.21
C GLN A 92 -9.28 -4.80 21.71
N LYS A 93 -9.09 -5.78 22.60
CA LYS A 93 -9.29 -5.58 24.06
C LYS A 93 -8.01 -5.27 24.83
N LEU A 94 -6.87 -5.79 24.39
CA LEU A 94 -5.59 -5.65 25.09
C LEU A 94 -4.63 -4.72 24.33
N GLY A 95 -4.62 -4.85 23.00
CA GLY A 95 -3.56 -4.35 22.14
C GLY A 95 -2.35 -5.28 22.16
N LEU A 96 -1.82 -5.65 20.99
CA LEU A 96 -0.74 -6.64 20.87
C LEU A 96 0.53 -6.25 21.62
N THR A 97 0.93 -4.98 21.57
CA THR A 97 2.10 -4.48 22.31
C THR A 97 1.93 -4.64 23.82
N SER A 98 0.76 -4.28 24.36
CA SER A 98 0.44 -4.40 25.78
C SER A 98 0.40 -5.87 26.22
N TYR A 99 -0.15 -6.74 25.38
CA TYR A 99 -0.16 -8.18 25.59
C TYR A 99 1.26 -8.76 25.66
N PHE A 100 2.11 -8.42 24.69
CA PHE A 100 3.50 -8.89 24.66
C PHE A 100 4.35 -8.40 25.84
N LEU A 101 4.08 -7.19 26.35
CA LEU A 101 4.74 -6.68 27.55
C LEU A 101 4.49 -7.56 28.79
N LYS A 102 3.39 -8.33 28.85
CA LYS A 102 3.10 -9.23 29.99
C LYS A 102 4.07 -10.39 30.09
N PHE A 103 4.60 -10.87 28.96
CA PHE A 103 5.66 -11.85 28.97
C PHE A 103 6.96 -11.23 29.48
N ASP A 104 7.34 -10.06 28.98
CA ASP A 104 8.57 -9.37 29.39
C ASP A 104 8.57 -9.01 30.89
N GLU A 105 7.43 -8.53 31.41
CA GLU A 105 7.22 -8.27 32.84
C GLU A 105 7.36 -9.55 33.67
N MET A 106 6.78 -10.67 33.21
CA MET A 106 6.87 -11.97 33.89
C MET A 106 8.29 -12.52 33.91
N GLN A 107 9.02 -12.49 32.79
CA GLN A 107 10.40 -13.01 32.70
C GLN A 107 11.36 -12.23 33.62
N LYS A 108 11.14 -10.92 33.77
CA LYS A 108 11.94 -10.04 34.65
C LYS A 108 11.58 -10.20 36.13
N SER A 109 10.48 -10.87 36.46
CA SER A 109 10.08 -11.10 37.85
C SER A 109 11.07 -12.00 38.58
N SER A 110 11.23 -11.79 39.89
CA SER A 110 12.14 -12.56 40.74
C SER A 110 11.85 -14.07 40.70
N LEU A 111 10.58 -14.46 40.57
CA LEU A 111 10.12 -15.84 40.47
C LEU A 111 10.66 -16.57 39.22
N PHE A 112 10.75 -15.87 38.08
CA PHE A 112 11.20 -16.46 36.81
C PHE A 112 12.69 -16.24 36.57
N SER A 113 13.27 -15.16 37.09
CA SER A 113 14.71 -14.86 36.97
C SER A 113 15.58 -15.66 37.95
N SER A 114 15.07 -16.02 39.14
CA SER A 114 15.84 -16.75 40.17
C SER A 114 15.52 -18.25 40.26
N ALA A 115 14.84 -18.80 39.24
CA ALA A 115 14.32 -20.16 39.28
C ALA A 115 15.42 -21.21 39.53
N LYS A 116 15.26 -21.95 40.63
CA LYS A 116 16.22 -22.99 41.04
C LYS A 116 16.12 -24.21 40.11
N PRO A 117 17.24 -24.95 39.90
CA PRO A 117 17.19 -26.20 39.15
C PRO A 117 16.22 -27.18 39.82
N PHE A 118 15.51 -27.95 39.00
CA PHE A 118 14.53 -28.93 39.47
C PHE A 118 15.14 -29.88 40.50
N GLN A 119 14.62 -29.84 41.72
CA GLN A 119 15.01 -30.75 42.79
C GLN A 119 13.96 -31.86 42.88
N ARG A 120 14.34 -33.10 42.56
CA ARG A 120 13.43 -34.26 42.68
C ARG A 120 12.90 -34.32 44.11
N ARG A 121 11.60 -34.06 44.28
CA ARG A 121 10.93 -34.30 45.57
C ARG A 121 11.07 -35.79 45.88
N LYS A 122 11.49 -36.11 47.12
CA LYS A 122 11.57 -37.48 47.61
C LYS A 122 10.20 -38.16 47.42
N PRO A 123 10.15 -39.43 46.98
CA PRO A 123 8.89 -40.12 46.74
C PRO A 123 8.04 -40.15 48.01
N LEU A 124 6.75 -39.85 47.86
CA LEU A 124 5.74 -39.91 48.92
C LEU A 124 5.63 -41.34 49.42
N THR A 125 6.39 -41.61 50.47
CA THR A 125 6.47 -42.85 51.22
C THR A 125 5.82 -42.63 52.57
N ARG A 126 5.31 -43.68 53.23
CA ARG A 126 4.68 -43.57 54.55
C ARG A 126 5.57 -42.85 55.59
N SER A 127 6.89 -42.98 55.44
CA SER A 127 7.90 -42.29 56.26
C SER A 127 8.06 -40.80 55.96
N THR A 128 7.84 -40.35 54.73
CA THR A 128 7.97 -38.93 54.35
C THR A 128 6.71 -38.13 54.65
N ALA A 129 5.54 -38.75 54.62
CA ALA A 129 4.29 -38.12 55.05
C ALA A 129 4.28 -37.79 56.56
N ALA A 130 4.91 -38.63 57.39
CA ALA A 130 5.07 -38.35 58.82
C ALA A 130 6.04 -37.19 59.10
N SER A 131 7.16 -37.11 58.36
CA SER A 131 8.12 -36.01 58.51
C SER A 131 7.60 -34.66 57.98
N MET A 132 6.64 -34.64 57.04
CA MET A 132 6.03 -33.38 56.58
C MET A 132 5.14 -32.71 57.62
N ALA A 133 4.71 -33.44 58.68
CA ALA A 133 3.96 -32.86 59.79
C ALA A 133 4.86 -32.10 60.80
N GLU A 134 6.18 -32.24 60.71
CA GLU A 134 7.16 -31.61 61.62
C GLU A 134 7.93 -30.44 60.99
N ILE A 135 7.63 -30.06 59.74
CA ILE A 135 8.31 -28.94 59.06
C ILE A 135 7.44 -27.68 59.18
N GLU A 136 7.32 -27.20 60.42
CA GLU A 136 7.00 -25.79 60.75
C GLU A 136 8.26 -25.15 61.36
N ASP A 137 9.37 -25.11 60.63
CA ASP A 137 10.43 -24.11 60.88
C ASP A 137 11.43 -24.18 59.72
N VAL A 138 11.29 -23.26 58.77
CA VAL A 138 12.36 -22.98 57.80
C VAL A 138 12.82 -21.55 58.07
N ASP A 139 14.09 -21.47 58.49
CA ASP A 139 14.95 -20.31 58.71
C ASP A 139 14.43 -18.97 58.15
N LYS A 140 14.01 -18.09 59.08
CA LYS A 140 13.86 -16.64 58.85
C LYS A 140 15.23 -15.95 58.85
N ASN A 141 16.13 -16.33 57.95
CA ASN A 141 17.42 -15.65 57.87
C ASN A 141 17.95 -15.55 56.44
N GLU A 142 17.18 -14.87 55.58
CA GLU A 142 17.77 -14.08 54.49
C GLU A 142 17.02 -12.74 54.40
N SER A 143 17.67 -11.71 54.94
CA SER A 143 17.30 -10.31 54.74
C SER A 143 17.39 -9.97 53.26
N THR A 144 16.26 -9.79 52.58
CA THR A 144 16.22 -9.06 51.31
C THR A 144 15.03 -8.10 51.30
N ASP A 145 15.36 -6.82 51.44
CA ASP A 145 14.50 -5.65 51.22
C ASP A 145 14.07 -5.55 49.74
N GLN A 146 13.23 -6.47 49.28
CA GLN A 146 12.49 -6.29 48.03
C GLN A 146 11.01 -6.53 48.29
N LYS A 147 10.19 -5.58 47.85
CA LYS A 147 8.73 -5.66 47.79
C LYS A 147 8.30 -6.80 46.85
N ASN A 148 8.55 -8.05 47.24
CA ASN A 148 8.06 -9.22 46.55
C ASN A 148 6.64 -9.46 47.07
N GLU A 149 5.66 -9.03 46.27
CA GLU A 149 4.23 -9.30 46.48
C GLU A 149 3.89 -10.80 46.38
N ASP A 150 4.85 -11.63 45.96
CA ASP A 150 4.66 -13.04 45.65
C ASP A 150 5.03 -13.98 46.82
N HIS A 151 4.21 -15.00 47.02
CA HIS A 151 4.35 -15.95 48.13
C HIS A 151 5.59 -16.86 47.96
N PRO A 152 6.38 -17.13 49.01
CA PRO A 152 7.63 -17.92 48.93
C PRO A 152 7.46 -19.34 48.36
N ILE A 153 6.26 -19.93 48.52
CA ILE A 153 5.92 -21.23 47.93
C ILE A 153 6.06 -21.22 46.39
N LEU A 154 5.75 -20.10 45.73
CA LEU A 154 5.79 -19.99 44.27
C LEU A 154 7.22 -20.14 43.71
N GLY A 155 8.23 -19.60 44.41
CA GLY A 155 9.63 -19.75 44.03
C GLY A 155 10.13 -21.20 44.09
N SER A 156 9.50 -22.05 44.91
CA SER A 156 9.78 -23.49 44.96
C SER A 156 9.00 -24.31 43.93
N MET A 157 7.94 -23.72 43.34
CA MET A 157 7.06 -24.38 42.39
C MET A 157 7.45 -24.09 40.94
N PHE A 158 8.01 -22.91 40.65
CA PHE A 158 8.55 -22.58 39.33
C PHE A 158 10.04 -22.96 39.26
N ASP A 159 10.29 -24.22 38.93
CA ASP A 159 11.64 -24.70 38.64
C ASP A 159 12.15 -24.20 37.29
N ALA A 160 13.46 -24.35 37.08
CA ALA A 160 14.11 -23.96 35.82
C ALA A 160 13.53 -24.69 34.59
N GLN A 161 12.97 -25.89 34.73
CA GLN A 161 12.40 -26.63 33.60
C GLN A 161 11.11 -25.96 33.12
N PHE A 162 10.22 -25.62 34.05
CA PHE A 162 8.99 -24.90 33.75
C PHE A 162 9.26 -23.51 33.20
N VAL A 163 10.22 -22.77 33.75
CA VAL A 163 10.58 -21.44 33.23
C VAL A 163 11.11 -21.50 31.80
N ASN A 164 11.98 -22.46 31.49
CA ASN A 164 12.48 -22.64 30.13
C ASN A 164 11.37 -23.08 29.16
N PHE A 165 10.46 -23.91 29.63
CA PHE A 165 9.26 -24.31 28.88
C PHE A 165 8.34 -23.12 28.57
N VAL A 166 8.11 -22.22 29.53
CA VAL A 166 7.35 -20.99 29.30
C VAL A 166 8.06 -20.07 28.30
N LYS A 167 9.40 -20.01 28.33
CA LYS A 167 10.19 -19.23 27.35
C LYS A 167 10.08 -19.78 25.93
N SER A 168 10.07 -21.09 25.74
CA SER A 168 9.87 -21.68 24.41
C SER A 168 8.45 -21.39 23.91
N LEU A 169 7.43 -21.63 24.76
CA LEU A 169 6.05 -21.30 24.42
C LEU A 169 5.87 -19.83 24.05
N GLU A 170 6.50 -18.91 24.78
CA GLU A 170 6.45 -17.48 24.47
C GLU A 170 6.97 -17.18 23.05
N ALA A 171 8.09 -17.79 22.65
CA ALA A 171 8.66 -17.59 21.32
C ALA A 171 7.69 -18.10 20.24
N ASP A 172 7.17 -19.32 20.41
CA ASP A 172 6.24 -19.95 19.47
C ASP A 172 4.92 -19.17 19.36
N ILE A 173 4.40 -18.67 20.49
CA ILE A 173 3.20 -17.82 20.53
C ILE A 173 3.42 -16.52 19.77
N ARG A 174 4.57 -15.85 19.96
CA ARG A 174 4.89 -14.60 19.26
C ARG A 174 4.95 -14.82 17.75
N GLU A 175 5.63 -15.88 17.31
CA GLU A 175 5.71 -16.26 15.89
C GLU A 175 4.32 -16.54 15.31
N SER A 176 3.52 -17.37 15.98
CA SER A 176 2.18 -17.73 15.54
C SER A 176 1.24 -16.53 15.44
N ILE A 177 1.28 -15.61 16.41
CA ILE A 177 0.47 -14.39 16.35
C ILE A 177 0.91 -13.49 15.19
N VAL A 178 2.21 -13.34 14.94
CA VAL A 178 2.72 -12.56 13.79
C VAL A 178 2.32 -13.20 12.46
N GLU A 179 2.36 -14.53 12.36
CA GLU A 179 1.92 -15.26 11.17
C GLU A 179 0.42 -15.07 10.90
N ILE A 180 -0.43 -15.23 11.92
CA ILE A 180 -1.88 -15.04 11.80
C ILE A 180 -2.22 -13.58 11.49
N TYR A 181 -1.51 -12.63 12.12
CA TYR A 181 -1.75 -11.20 11.93
C TYR A 181 -1.28 -10.69 10.55
N SER A 182 -0.22 -11.29 10.00
CA SER A 182 0.25 -11.00 8.64
C SER A 182 -0.63 -11.63 7.54
N HIS A 183 -1.45 -12.61 7.90
CA HIS A 183 -2.45 -13.21 7.03
C HIS A 183 -3.85 -13.06 7.64
N PRO A 184 -4.37 -11.82 7.78
CA PRO A 184 -5.73 -11.60 8.26
C PRO A 184 -6.65 -12.47 7.42
N LYS A 185 -7.54 -13.23 8.07
CA LYS A 185 -8.38 -14.19 7.36
C LYS A 185 -8.98 -13.54 6.13
N SER A 186 -8.62 -14.12 4.98
CA SER A 186 -9.30 -14.00 3.71
C SER A 186 -10.73 -14.59 3.81
N LYS A 187 -11.49 -14.19 4.84
CA LYS A 187 -12.95 -14.33 4.88
C LYS A 187 -13.62 -13.11 4.23
N VAL A 188 -12.83 -12.18 3.67
CA VAL A 188 -13.24 -11.12 2.73
C VAL A 188 -12.54 -11.28 1.37
N ALA A 189 -12.20 -12.51 0.99
CA ALA A 189 -12.03 -12.83 -0.44
C ALA A 189 -12.87 -14.06 -0.79
N VAL A 190 -14.17 -13.99 -0.47
CA VAL A 190 -15.08 -14.27 -1.57
C VAL A 190 -14.77 -13.15 -2.54
N VAL A 191 -13.98 -13.42 -3.58
CA VAL A 191 -14.03 -12.63 -4.81
C VAL A 191 -15.53 -12.55 -5.09
N PRO A 192 -16.20 -11.39 -4.89
CA PRO A 192 -17.63 -11.28 -5.13
C PRO A 192 -17.89 -11.88 -6.51
N ALA A 193 -19.01 -12.56 -6.74
CA ALA A 193 -19.30 -13.13 -8.06
C ALA A 193 -19.25 -12.04 -9.17
N GLU A 194 -19.29 -10.76 -8.78
CA GLU A 194 -19.07 -9.56 -9.55
C GLU A 194 -17.60 -9.25 -9.93
N LEU A 195 -16.61 -9.93 -9.36
CA LEU A 195 -15.19 -9.84 -9.73
C LEU A 195 -14.75 -11.00 -10.61
N GLU A 196 -15.55 -12.06 -10.80
CA GLU A 196 -15.24 -13.11 -11.77
C GLU A 196 -15.70 -12.70 -13.18
N GLN A 197 -14.93 -13.06 -14.21
CA GLN A 197 -15.33 -12.86 -15.61
C GLN A 197 -16.51 -13.77 -15.90
N LYS A 198 -17.64 -13.18 -16.33
CA LYS A 198 -18.85 -13.96 -16.62
C LYS A 198 -18.63 -14.76 -17.91
N GLY A 199 -19.15 -15.98 -17.97
CA GLY A 199 -19.02 -16.83 -19.16
C GLY A 199 -19.56 -16.11 -20.42
N GLY A 200 -18.68 -15.84 -21.39
CA GLY A 200 -19.00 -15.14 -22.63
C GLY A 200 -18.81 -13.61 -22.60
N GLU A 201 -18.31 -13.04 -21.50
CA GLU A 201 -17.98 -11.61 -21.41
C GLU A 201 -16.63 -11.30 -22.07
N SER A 202 -16.59 -10.28 -22.94
CA SER A 202 -15.33 -9.83 -23.54
C SER A 202 -14.42 -9.20 -22.48
N ASP A 203 -13.10 -9.31 -22.63
CA ASP A 203 -12.14 -8.76 -21.67
C ASP A 203 -12.36 -7.24 -21.45
N GLY A 204 -12.76 -6.52 -22.50
CA GLY A 204 -13.07 -5.10 -22.41
C GLY A 204 -14.31 -4.78 -21.57
N ASP A 205 -15.34 -5.61 -21.64
CA ASP A 205 -16.57 -5.44 -20.85
C ASP A 205 -16.36 -5.87 -19.39
N TYR A 206 -15.57 -6.93 -19.17
CA TYR A 206 -15.12 -7.35 -17.85
C TYR A 206 -14.34 -6.24 -17.13
N ILE A 207 -13.39 -5.60 -17.82
CA ILE A 207 -12.61 -4.48 -17.26
C ILE A 207 -13.51 -3.28 -16.93
N LYS A 208 -14.46 -2.92 -17.80
CA LYS A 208 -15.40 -1.81 -17.53
C LYS A 208 -16.30 -2.11 -16.32
N ARG A 209 -16.78 -3.34 -16.20
CA ARG A 209 -17.59 -3.79 -15.06
C ARG A 209 -16.79 -3.78 -13.78
N LEU A 210 -15.55 -4.27 -13.82
CA LEU A 210 -14.64 -4.25 -12.68
C LEU A 210 -14.34 -2.82 -12.23
N LYS A 211 -14.08 -1.91 -13.17
CA LYS A 211 -13.86 -0.49 -12.89
C LYS A 211 -15.07 0.17 -12.21
N SER A 212 -16.26 -0.04 -12.75
CA SER A 212 -17.49 0.52 -12.16
C SER A 212 -17.82 -0.08 -10.79
N PHE A 213 -17.51 -1.36 -10.57
CA PHE A 213 -17.62 -1.99 -9.25
C PHE A 213 -16.68 -1.36 -8.23
N VAL A 214 -15.41 -1.16 -8.59
CA VAL A 214 -14.41 -0.51 -7.71
C VAL A 214 -14.81 0.92 -7.39
N GLU A 215 -15.22 1.71 -8.39
CA GLU A 215 -15.71 3.08 -8.18
C GLU A 215 -16.91 3.13 -7.23
N LYS A 216 -17.85 2.20 -7.37
CA LYS A 216 -19.01 2.08 -6.48
C LYS A 216 -18.58 1.73 -5.05
N GLN A 217 -17.68 0.77 -4.85
CA GLN A 217 -17.18 0.42 -3.53
C GLN A 217 -16.42 1.59 -2.88
N CYS A 218 -15.62 2.34 -3.64
CA CYS A 218 -14.97 3.55 -3.13
C CYS A 218 -15.98 4.58 -2.65
N SER A 219 -17.09 4.79 -3.38
CA SER A 219 -18.15 5.71 -2.95
C SER A 219 -18.86 5.24 -1.67
N GLU A 220 -19.17 3.94 -1.55
CA GLU A 220 -19.81 3.36 -0.35
C GLU A 220 -18.93 3.47 0.90
N ILE A 221 -17.62 3.24 0.75
CA ILE A 221 -16.64 3.42 1.84
C ILE A 221 -16.57 4.88 2.26
N GLN A 222 -16.54 5.81 1.30
CA GLN A 222 -16.50 7.23 1.59
C GLN A 222 -17.76 7.71 2.33
N ASP A 223 -18.93 7.16 1.97
CA ASP A 223 -20.20 7.42 2.65
C ASP A 223 -20.27 6.78 4.05
N LEU A 224 -19.61 5.64 4.28
CA LEU A 224 -19.49 5.05 5.60
C LEU A 224 -18.55 5.88 6.49
N LEU A 225 -17.43 6.34 5.94
CA LEU A 225 -16.48 7.19 6.66
C LEU A 225 -17.11 8.53 7.05
N SER A 226 -17.89 9.15 6.16
CA SER A 226 -18.60 10.39 6.48
C SER A 226 -19.63 10.18 7.60
N ARG A 227 -20.43 9.11 7.54
CA ARG A 227 -21.39 8.75 8.60
C ARG A 227 -20.72 8.42 9.92
N ASN A 228 -19.60 7.71 9.91
CA ASN A 228 -18.85 7.42 11.12
C ASN A 228 -18.24 8.69 11.73
N ALA A 229 -17.77 9.63 10.90
CA ALA A 229 -17.29 10.91 11.37
C ALA A 229 -18.42 11.72 12.04
N THR A 230 -19.62 11.76 11.45
CA THR A 230 -20.77 12.43 12.06
C THR A 230 -21.21 11.76 13.35
N LEU A 231 -21.25 10.42 13.39
CA LEU A 231 -21.59 9.68 14.62
C LEU A 231 -20.56 9.89 15.73
N ALA A 232 -19.27 9.95 15.38
CA ALA A 232 -18.22 10.26 16.35
C ALA A 232 -18.36 11.69 16.91
N GLU A 233 -18.75 12.64 16.05
CA GLU A 233 -19.04 14.01 16.48
C GLU A 233 -20.30 14.10 17.36
N ASP A 234 -21.35 13.35 17.03
CA ASP A 234 -22.59 13.29 17.80
C ASP A 234 -22.35 12.65 19.19
N LEU A 235 -21.58 11.56 19.27
CA LEU A 235 -21.17 10.95 20.53
C LEU A 235 -20.31 11.91 21.38
N ALA A 236 -19.43 12.69 20.75
CA ALA A 236 -18.64 13.69 21.45
C ALA A 236 -19.50 14.86 21.98
N LYS A 237 -20.60 15.20 21.29
CA LYS A 237 -21.55 16.23 21.72
C LYS A 237 -22.51 15.72 22.81
N GLU A 238 -22.96 14.48 22.72
CA GLU A 238 -23.89 13.85 23.66
C GLU A 238 -23.20 13.51 25.00
N GLY A 239 -21.90 13.23 24.98
CA GLY A 239 -21.06 13.13 26.19
C GLY A 239 -20.82 14.46 26.92
N GLY A 240 -21.25 15.59 26.36
CA GLY A 240 -21.01 16.94 26.90
C GLY A 240 -22.20 17.58 27.63
N GLY A 241 -23.39 16.97 27.65
CA GLY A 241 -24.57 17.64 28.19
C GLY A 241 -25.62 16.72 28.82
N GLY A 242 -25.58 16.56 30.15
CA GLY A 242 -26.73 16.07 30.92
C GLY A 242 -26.46 15.38 32.27
N SER A 243 -26.37 16.18 33.35
CA SER A 243 -26.76 15.96 34.77
C SER A 243 -27.00 14.50 35.27
N SER A 244 -26.42 14.01 36.37
CA SER A 244 -26.65 14.52 37.74
C SER A 244 -25.81 13.78 38.81
N GLN A 245 -25.24 14.58 39.73
CA GLN A 245 -25.18 14.36 41.19
C GLN A 245 -24.44 13.10 41.73
N SER A 246 -23.14 13.24 42.03
CA SER A 246 -22.55 12.57 43.20
C SER A 246 -21.36 13.36 43.73
N GLU A 247 -21.30 13.41 45.05
CA GLU A 247 -20.45 14.22 45.88
C GLU A 247 -18.95 13.90 45.69
N HIS A 248 -18.10 14.91 45.45
CA HIS A 248 -16.77 14.99 46.06
C HIS A 248 -16.13 16.36 45.82
N ARG A 249 -16.35 17.27 46.78
CA ARG A 249 -15.54 18.50 46.91
C ARG A 249 -14.15 18.11 47.41
N ALA A 250 -13.15 18.17 46.53
CA ALA A 250 -11.75 18.58 46.82
C ALA A 250 -10.78 18.42 45.62
N SER A 251 -11.18 17.75 44.51
CA SER A 251 -10.26 17.44 43.39
C SER A 251 -10.60 18.11 42.04
N GLY A 252 -11.60 18.99 41.98
CA GLY A 252 -12.06 19.55 40.69
C GLY A 252 -11.10 20.54 40.02
N GLY A 253 -10.17 21.17 40.76
CA GLY A 253 -9.24 22.15 40.19
C GLY A 253 -8.14 21.51 39.34
N SER A 254 -7.52 20.43 39.84
CA SER A 254 -6.47 19.71 39.12
C SER A 254 -7.02 18.97 37.89
N GLU A 255 -8.19 18.35 38.03
CA GLU A 255 -8.85 17.64 36.94
C GLU A 255 -9.33 18.59 35.84
N ARG A 256 -9.85 19.78 36.20
CA ARG A 256 -10.21 20.81 35.23
C ARG A 256 -8.99 21.35 34.47
N VAL A 257 -7.86 21.59 35.16
CA VAL A 257 -6.62 22.04 34.53
C VAL A 257 -6.05 20.95 33.61
N GLN A 258 -6.15 19.67 33.97
CA GLN A 258 -5.75 18.56 33.11
C GLN A 258 -6.64 18.44 31.88
N VAL A 259 -7.96 18.59 32.02
CA VAL A 259 -8.91 18.58 30.89
C VAL A 259 -8.69 19.77 29.96
N GLU A 260 -8.47 20.98 30.50
CA GLU A 260 -8.15 22.16 29.71
C GLU A 260 -6.79 22.02 29.00
N THR A 261 -5.81 21.35 29.62
CA THR A 261 -4.51 21.02 29.03
C THR A 261 -4.66 20.03 27.87
N LEU A 262 -5.36 18.92 28.09
CA LEU A 262 -5.62 17.92 27.04
C LEU A 262 -6.42 18.50 25.88
N ARG A 263 -7.36 19.42 26.15
CA ARG A 263 -8.13 20.11 25.11
C ARG A 263 -7.25 21.01 24.25
N ARG A 264 -6.33 21.74 24.87
CA ARG A 264 -5.34 22.57 24.15
C ARG A 264 -4.39 21.69 23.33
N ASP A 265 -3.89 20.60 23.91
CA ASP A 265 -3.00 19.66 23.21
C ASP A 265 -3.71 19.00 22.01
N LEU A 266 -4.98 18.63 22.16
CA LEU A 266 -5.82 18.11 21.07
C LEU A 266 -5.99 19.15 19.95
N GLN A 267 -6.26 20.41 20.31
CA GLN A 267 -6.41 21.50 19.34
C GLN A 267 -5.11 21.78 18.59
N GLU A 268 -3.97 21.80 19.30
CA GLU A 268 -2.64 21.93 18.67
C GLU A 268 -2.33 20.74 17.75
N ALA A 269 -2.63 19.52 18.17
CA ALA A 269 -2.45 18.33 17.34
C ALA A 269 -3.32 18.37 16.08
N SER A 270 -4.58 18.82 16.20
CA SER A 270 -5.48 19.00 15.07
C SER A 270 -4.96 20.04 14.07
N GLN A 271 -4.42 21.16 14.55
CA GLN A 271 -3.86 22.20 13.69
C GLN A 271 -2.58 21.72 12.98
N ARG A 272 -1.72 20.96 13.68
CA ARG A 272 -0.54 20.33 13.06
C ARG A 272 -0.95 19.33 11.98
N LEU A 273 -2.01 18.54 12.21
CA LEU A 273 -2.53 17.59 11.23
C LEU A 273 -3.06 18.30 9.99
N GLU A 274 -3.79 19.41 10.16
CA GLU A 274 -4.28 20.21 9.04
C GLU A 274 -3.14 20.83 8.20
N MET A 275 -2.10 21.35 8.85
CA MET A 275 -0.89 21.82 8.15
C MET A 275 -0.21 20.70 7.37
N LEU A 276 0.00 19.53 7.97
CA LEU A 276 0.60 18.37 7.29
C LEU A 276 -0.26 17.88 6.13
N LYS A 277 -1.59 17.98 6.23
CA LYS A 277 -2.50 17.63 5.14
C LYS A 277 -2.35 18.58 3.96
N MET A 278 -2.25 19.90 4.21
CA MET A 278 -1.98 20.89 3.16
C MET A 278 -0.60 20.67 2.52
N GLU A 279 0.43 20.42 3.32
CA GLU A 279 1.78 20.14 2.82
C GLU A 279 1.82 18.87 1.97
N LYS A 280 1.14 17.80 2.40
CA LYS A 280 0.99 16.57 1.61
C LYS A 280 0.36 16.85 0.24
N THR A 281 -0.75 17.59 0.18
CA THR A 281 -1.39 17.91 -1.11
C THR A 281 -0.50 18.76 -2.01
N LYS A 282 0.31 19.66 -1.42
CA LYS A 282 1.29 20.45 -2.17
C LYS A 282 2.37 19.56 -2.76
N ILE A 283 3.00 18.71 -1.95
CA ILE A 283 4.03 17.77 -2.39
C ILE A 283 3.48 16.81 -3.46
N GLU A 284 2.26 16.30 -3.32
CA GLU A 284 1.61 15.44 -4.32
C GLU A 284 1.43 16.15 -5.67
N SER A 285 1.04 17.43 -5.66
CA SER A 285 0.92 18.21 -6.89
C SER A 285 2.27 18.52 -7.53
N GLU A 286 3.30 18.85 -6.73
CA GLU A 286 4.68 19.02 -7.21
C GLU A 286 5.24 17.73 -7.79
N ALA A 287 5.02 16.59 -7.14
CA ALA A 287 5.43 15.28 -7.64
C ALA A 287 4.77 14.95 -8.98
N SER A 288 3.47 15.23 -9.13
CA SER A 288 2.77 15.06 -10.40
C SER A 288 3.34 15.96 -11.50
N MET A 289 3.69 17.22 -11.18
CA MET A 289 4.35 18.12 -12.13
C MET A 289 5.72 17.58 -12.58
N TYR A 290 6.56 17.10 -11.66
CA TYR A 290 7.85 16.53 -12.00
C TYR A 290 7.73 15.23 -12.81
N GLN A 291 6.75 14.38 -12.49
CA GLN A 291 6.50 13.15 -13.25
C GLN A 291 6.10 13.46 -14.70
N ASN A 292 5.24 14.47 -14.91
CA ASN A 292 4.87 14.91 -16.26
C ASN A 292 6.06 15.48 -17.03
N LEU A 293 6.92 16.27 -16.36
CA LEU A 293 8.12 16.81 -16.97
C LEU A 293 9.11 15.70 -17.35
N ALA A 294 9.30 14.70 -16.48
CA ALA A 294 10.14 13.54 -16.76
C ALA A 294 9.61 12.75 -17.98
N GLY A 295 8.30 12.47 -18.02
CA GLY A 295 7.68 11.79 -19.17
C GLY A 295 7.84 12.56 -20.48
N LYS A 296 7.79 13.89 -20.44
CA LYS A 296 8.07 14.73 -21.62
C LYS A 296 9.52 14.59 -22.10
N ILE A 297 10.48 14.67 -21.17
CA ILE A 297 11.91 14.52 -21.49
C ILE A 297 12.21 13.12 -22.04
N GLU A 298 11.59 12.07 -21.48
CA GLU A 298 11.71 10.70 -21.98
C GLU A 298 11.15 10.56 -23.40
N SER A 299 10.00 11.16 -23.69
CA SER A 299 9.42 11.20 -25.04
C SER A 299 10.34 11.95 -26.02
N ASP A 300 10.89 13.08 -25.62
CA ASP A 300 11.80 13.88 -26.46
C ASP A 300 13.10 13.10 -26.75
N LEU A 301 13.66 12.43 -25.73
CA LEU A 301 14.83 11.55 -25.89
C LEU A 301 14.53 10.35 -26.80
N LYS A 302 13.36 9.74 -26.66
CA LYS A 302 12.90 8.65 -27.53
C LYS A 302 12.83 9.12 -28.98
N SER A 303 12.19 10.26 -29.24
CA SER A 303 12.09 10.84 -30.58
C SER A 303 13.46 11.18 -31.16
N LEU A 304 14.37 11.73 -30.35
CA LEU A 304 15.74 12.02 -30.78
C LEU A 304 16.51 10.74 -31.12
N SER A 305 16.41 9.72 -30.28
CA SER A 305 17.00 8.40 -30.54
C SER A 305 16.47 7.78 -31.83
N ASP A 306 15.17 7.87 -32.09
CA ASP A 306 14.55 7.33 -33.30
C ASP A 306 15.00 8.10 -34.56
N ALA A 307 15.21 9.41 -34.46
CA ALA A 307 15.80 10.22 -35.53
C ALA A 307 17.26 9.84 -35.80
N TYR A 308 18.08 9.64 -34.76
CA TYR A 308 19.46 9.18 -34.91
C TYR A 308 19.55 7.80 -35.56
N ASN A 309 18.72 6.85 -35.12
CA ASN A 309 18.66 5.51 -35.71
C ASN A 309 18.28 5.57 -37.20
N SER A 310 17.34 6.45 -37.56
CA SER A 310 16.93 6.64 -38.96
C SER A 310 18.06 7.23 -39.81
N LEU A 311 18.81 8.20 -39.26
CA LEU A 311 19.96 8.80 -39.92
C LEU A 311 21.12 7.81 -40.09
N GLU A 312 21.36 6.96 -39.10
CA GLU A 312 22.37 5.89 -39.18
C GLU A 312 22.01 4.89 -40.28
N GLN A 313 20.73 4.50 -40.39
CA GLN A 313 20.27 3.65 -41.49
C GLN A 313 20.50 4.32 -42.86
N ALA A 314 20.14 5.60 -43.00
CA ALA A 314 20.36 6.34 -44.25
C ALA A 314 21.85 6.43 -44.61
N ASN A 315 22.73 6.71 -43.63
CA ASN A 315 24.17 6.69 -43.82
C ASN A 315 24.69 5.32 -44.24
N PHE A 316 24.21 4.24 -43.62
CA PHE A 316 24.62 2.89 -44.00
C PHE A 316 24.17 2.52 -45.42
N HIS A 317 22.99 2.98 -45.83
CA HIS A 317 22.53 2.82 -47.21
C HIS A 317 23.42 3.59 -48.19
N LEU A 318 23.74 4.86 -47.90
CA LEU A 318 24.66 5.68 -48.69
C LEU A 318 26.07 5.08 -48.75
N GLU A 319 26.61 4.58 -47.64
CA GLU A 319 27.92 3.93 -47.60
C GLU A 319 27.94 2.67 -48.48
N LYS A 320 26.88 1.86 -48.46
CA LYS A 320 26.75 0.70 -49.36
C LYS A 320 26.72 1.12 -50.82
N GLU A 321 26.00 2.18 -51.16
CA GLU A 321 25.93 2.71 -52.52
C GLU A 321 27.29 3.23 -52.99
N VAL A 322 27.97 4.04 -52.17
CA VAL A 322 29.34 4.51 -52.44
C VAL A 322 30.31 3.35 -52.57
N GLN A 323 30.19 2.31 -51.74
CA GLN A 323 31.05 1.13 -51.82
C GLN A 323 30.76 0.29 -53.06
N ALA A 324 29.49 0.19 -53.49
CA ALA A 324 29.11 -0.46 -54.74
C ALA A 324 29.68 0.30 -55.95
N LEU A 325 29.62 1.64 -55.94
CA LEU A 325 30.23 2.49 -56.96
C LEU A 325 31.76 2.36 -57.00
N LYS A 326 32.42 2.31 -55.83
CA LYS A 326 33.88 2.12 -55.72
C LYS A 326 34.33 0.71 -56.16
N ASN A 327 33.62 -0.33 -55.73
CA ASN A 327 33.91 -1.72 -56.11
C ASN A 327 33.53 -2.01 -57.57
N GLY A 328 32.62 -1.22 -58.15
CA GLY A 328 32.29 -1.19 -59.58
C GLY A 328 33.40 -0.58 -60.45
N GLY A 329 34.50 -0.12 -59.86
CA GLY A 329 35.69 0.40 -60.55
C GLY A 329 36.53 -0.67 -61.26
N ALA A 330 35.93 -1.44 -62.18
CA ALA A 330 36.60 -2.14 -63.29
C ALA A 330 35.58 -2.72 -64.29
N MET A 331 34.47 -2.02 -64.59
CA MET A 331 33.59 -2.32 -65.72
C MET A 331 33.30 -1.04 -66.49
N PRO A 332 33.13 -1.12 -67.82
CA PRO A 332 33.24 0.04 -68.71
C PRO A 332 32.28 1.12 -68.22
N TYR A 333 32.80 2.35 -68.15
CA TYR A 333 32.05 3.57 -67.93
C TYR A 333 30.61 3.39 -68.45
N PRO A 334 29.55 3.58 -67.63
CA PRO A 334 28.23 3.76 -68.21
C PRO A 334 28.37 4.91 -69.19
N ASP A 335 27.96 4.67 -70.44
CA ASP A 335 28.16 5.60 -71.54
C ASP A 335 27.60 6.97 -71.14
N LEU A 336 28.50 7.85 -70.72
CA LEU A 336 28.18 9.14 -70.13
C LEU A 336 27.52 10.03 -71.19
N GLU A 337 27.77 9.74 -72.46
CA GLU A 337 27.06 10.29 -73.61
C GLU A 337 25.62 9.74 -73.69
N ALA A 338 25.37 8.45 -73.46
CA ALA A 338 24.00 7.90 -73.47
C ALA A 338 23.14 8.48 -72.34
N VAL A 339 23.67 8.60 -71.12
CA VAL A 339 22.93 9.20 -69.98
C VAL A 339 22.71 10.69 -70.19
N LYS A 340 23.69 11.40 -70.75
CA LYS A 340 23.56 12.82 -71.10
C LYS A 340 22.61 13.04 -72.28
N ALA A 341 22.54 12.09 -73.21
CA ALA A 341 21.60 12.10 -74.33
C ALA A 341 20.17 11.85 -73.83
N GLU A 342 19.96 10.88 -72.93
CA GLU A 342 18.65 10.59 -72.33
C GLU A 342 18.14 11.77 -71.48
N ALA A 343 19.00 12.38 -70.67
CA ALA A 343 18.65 13.59 -69.91
C ALA A 343 18.33 14.80 -70.81
N ARG A 344 19.01 14.92 -71.96
CA ARG A 344 18.70 15.96 -72.98
C ARG A 344 17.39 15.67 -73.71
N GLU A 345 17.13 14.41 -74.03
CA GLU A 345 15.89 13.98 -74.70
C GLU A 345 14.69 14.22 -73.77
N GLU A 346 14.81 13.91 -72.48
CA GLU A 346 13.73 14.14 -71.51
C GLU A 346 13.49 15.64 -71.29
N ALA A 347 14.55 16.45 -71.17
CA ALA A 347 14.42 17.90 -71.11
C ALA A 347 13.80 18.50 -72.39
N GLN A 348 14.10 17.92 -73.55
CA GLN A 348 13.46 18.32 -74.81
C GLN A 348 11.98 17.92 -74.84
N LYS A 349 11.61 16.73 -74.37
CA LYS A 349 10.21 16.31 -74.27
C LYS A 349 9.41 17.19 -73.32
N GLU A 350 9.96 17.52 -72.14
CA GLU A 350 9.32 18.45 -71.21
C GLU A 350 9.13 19.83 -71.86
N SER A 351 10.15 20.34 -72.55
CA SER A 351 10.06 21.59 -73.32
C SER A 351 9.03 21.53 -74.47
N GLU A 352 8.92 20.41 -75.18
CA GLU A 352 7.93 20.20 -76.24
C GLU A 352 6.51 20.13 -75.68
N VAL A 353 6.31 19.53 -74.51
CA VAL A 353 5.02 19.50 -73.81
C VAL A 353 4.61 20.90 -73.37
N GLU A 354 5.52 21.65 -72.74
CA GLU A 354 5.26 23.05 -72.34
C GLU A 354 4.95 23.93 -73.56
N LEU A 355 5.70 23.76 -74.67
CA LEU A 355 5.44 24.48 -75.91
C LEU A 355 4.08 24.13 -76.52
N ASN A 356 3.69 22.85 -76.50
CA ASN A 356 2.40 22.41 -77.01
C ASN A 356 1.24 22.97 -76.17
N ASP A 357 1.37 22.98 -74.84
CA ASP A 357 0.40 23.61 -73.94
C ASP A 357 0.27 25.12 -74.21
N LEU A 358 1.38 25.81 -74.48
CA LEU A 358 1.39 27.22 -74.86
C LEU A 358 0.67 27.45 -76.22
N LEU A 359 0.91 26.58 -77.21
CA LEU A 359 0.23 26.64 -78.52
C LEU A 359 -1.27 26.42 -78.39
N VAL A 360 -1.71 25.51 -77.52
CA VAL A 360 -3.14 25.30 -77.22
C VAL A 360 -3.73 26.56 -76.59
N CYS A 361 -3.05 27.17 -75.63
CA CYS A 361 -3.48 28.43 -75.01
C CYS A 361 -3.59 29.55 -76.06
N LEU A 362 -2.59 29.69 -76.94
CA LEU A 362 -2.60 30.70 -77.99
C LEU A 362 -3.74 30.48 -78.98
N GLY A 363 -4.02 29.24 -79.38
CA GLY A 363 -5.15 28.92 -80.25
C GLY A 363 -6.51 29.24 -79.62
N GLN A 364 -6.64 29.05 -78.30
CA GLN A 364 -7.84 29.45 -77.57
C GLN A 364 -7.99 30.98 -77.53
N GLU A 365 -6.92 31.73 -77.28
CA GLU A 365 -6.94 33.19 -77.30
C GLU A 365 -7.25 33.72 -78.70
N GLN A 366 -6.66 33.16 -79.76
CA GLN A 366 -6.97 33.53 -81.14
C GLN A 366 -8.45 33.29 -81.47
N SER A 367 -9.02 32.15 -81.06
CA SER A 367 -10.45 31.87 -81.26
C SER A 367 -11.35 32.83 -80.47
N LYS A 368 -10.95 33.26 -79.27
CA LYS A 368 -11.67 34.28 -78.50
C LYS A 368 -11.60 35.63 -79.20
N VAL A 369 -10.43 36.03 -79.68
CA VAL A 369 -10.23 37.26 -80.47
C VAL A 369 -11.12 37.24 -81.71
N GLU A 370 -11.10 36.17 -82.51
CA GLU A 370 -11.96 36.06 -83.70
C GLU A 370 -13.46 36.20 -83.38
N LYS A 371 -13.93 35.55 -82.30
CA LYS A 371 -15.33 35.66 -81.86
C LYS A 371 -15.68 37.06 -81.37
N LEU A 372 -14.77 37.72 -80.65
CA LEU A 372 -14.97 39.09 -80.18
C LEU A 372 -14.93 40.07 -81.35
N SER A 373 -13.95 39.96 -82.25
CA SER A 373 -13.84 40.75 -83.48
C SER A 373 -15.08 40.62 -84.35
N ALA A 374 -15.62 39.41 -84.54
CA ALA A 374 -16.86 39.20 -85.27
C ALA A 374 -18.05 39.93 -84.60
N ARG A 375 -18.13 39.90 -83.27
CA ARG A 375 -19.19 40.58 -82.51
C ARG A 375 -19.05 42.10 -82.50
N LEU A 376 -17.82 42.62 -82.46
CA LEU A 376 -17.54 44.06 -82.57
C LEU A 376 -17.87 44.58 -83.97
N LEU A 377 -17.58 43.79 -85.00
CA LEU A 377 -17.94 44.10 -86.38
C LEU A 377 -19.48 44.12 -86.56
N GLU A 378 -20.21 43.19 -85.94
CA GLU A 378 -21.68 43.22 -85.88
C GLU A 378 -22.24 44.47 -85.18
N LEU A 379 -21.49 45.04 -84.22
CA LEU A 379 -21.84 46.26 -83.50
C LEU A 379 -21.42 47.55 -84.24
N GLY A 380 -20.76 47.42 -85.39
CA GLY A 380 -20.33 48.55 -86.24
C GLY A 380 -19.02 49.21 -85.80
N GLU A 381 -18.24 48.54 -84.94
CA GLU A 381 -16.90 49.01 -84.53
C GLU A 381 -15.80 48.51 -85.47
N ASP A 382 -14.82 49.38 -85.77
CA ASP A 382 -13.67 49.06 -86.62
C ASP A 382 -12.56 48.40 -85.79
N VAL A 383 -12.44 47.09 -85.93
CA VAL A 383 -11.49 46.26 -85.17
C VAL A 383 -10.04 46.55 -85.58
N GLU A 384 -9.77 46.93 -86.83
CA GLU A 384 -8.41 47.18 -87.31
C GLU A 384 -7.82 48.44 -86.65
N GLN A 385 -8.63 49.49 -86.46
CA GLN A 385 -8.21 50.69 -85.70
C GLN A 385 -7.97 50.41 -84.22
N LEU A 386 -8.69 49.45 -83.62
CA LEU A 386 -8.54 49.12 -82.20
C LEU A 386 -7.30 48.28 -81.92
N LEU A 387 -6.82 47.51 -82.90
CA LEU A 387 -5.61 46.69 -82.78
C LEU A 387 -4.32 47.46 -83.11
N ASP A 388 -4.44 48.63 -83.76
CA ASP A 388 -3.31 49.49 -84.13
C ASP A 388 -2.63 50.04 -82.86
N GLY A 389 -1.52 49.40 -82.44
CA GLY A 389 -0.72 49.76 -81.27
C GLY A 389 -0.68 48.76 -80.11
N ILE A 390 -1.35 47.60 -80.19
CA ILE A 390 -1.36 46.60 -79.10
C ILE A 390 -0.11 45.68 -79.10
N GLY A 391 0.72 45.71 -80.17
CA GLY A 391 1.84 44.78 -80.36
C GLY A 391 3.26 45.29 -80.07
N ASP A 392 3.47 46.58 -79.76
CA ASP A 392 4.82 47.17 -79.71
C ASP A 392 5.46 47.20 -78.30
N ASP A 393 4.77 46.76 -77.24
CA ASP A 393 5.24 46.88 -75.85
C ASP A 393 5.82 45.57 -75.25
N THR A 394 6.21 44.60 -76.10
CA THR A 394 7.05 43.48 -75.66
C THR A 394 8.51 43.79 -75.95
N GLY A 395 9.10 44.63 -75.10
CA GLY A 395 10.53 44.88 -75.08
C GLY A 395 11.32 43.59 -74.81
N LEU A 396 11.97 43.09 -75.85
CA LEU A 396 13.02 42.08 -75.74
C LEU A 396 14.28 42.78 -75.17
N PRO A 397 14.82 42.38 -74.01
CA PRO A 397 16.18 42.78 -73.65
C PRO A 397 17.15 42.14 -74.64
N GLU A 398 18.01 42.95 -75.25
CA GLU A 398 19.13 42.49 -76.06
C GLU A 398 20.10 41.73 -75.14
N ASP A 399 20.27 40.43 -75.38
CA ASP A 399 21.26 39.60 -74.72
C ASP A 399 22.67 40.08 -75.12
N GLU A 400 23.43 40.58 -74.15
CA GLU A 400 24.87 40.83 -74.30
C GLU A 400 25.60 39.49 -74.46
N GLU A 401 26.16 39.26 -75.65
CA GLU A 401 27.13 38.20 -75.93
C GLU A 401 28.44 38.49 -75.15
N GLU A 402 28.70 37.77 -74.05
CA GLU A 402 30.06 37.63 -73.51
C GLU A 402 30.76 36.44 -74.21
N GLU A 403 31.64 36.78 -75.16
CA GLU A 403 32.70 35.90 -75.67
C GLU A 403 33.88 35.83 -74.68
N ASP A 404 34.34 34.59 -74.43
CA ASP A 404 35.62 34.11 -73.84
C ASP A 404 35.94 34.30 -72.33
#